data_AF-A0A661MFK9-F1
#
_entry.id   AF-A0A661MFK9-F1
#
_cell.length_a   1.000
_cell.length_b   1.000
_cell.length_c   1.000
_cell.angle_alpha   90.00
_cell.angle_beta   90.00
_cell.angle_gamma   90.00
#
_symmetry.space_group_name_H-M   'P 1'
#
loop_
_entity.id
_entity.type
_entity.pdbx_description
1 polymer ?
#
loop_
_entity_poly.entity_id
_entity_poly.type
_entity_poly.pdbx_seq_one_letter_code
_entity_poly.pdbx_strand_id
1 'polypeptide(L)'
;PEPFVLFTDFGDNALVFTLYFWVSMTRLLKRRIIESDIRYRIDELFREAGIAIAFPQLDVHFDSNSPLKLQLLNREDTGHSFPRK
;
A
#
# COMPACT_ATOMS: atom_id res chain seq x y z
N PRO A 1 -20.53 -19.74 3.78
CA PRO A 1 -21.29 -18.48 3.89
C PRO A 1 -20.99 -17.59 2.68
N GLU A 2 -21.94 -16.75 2.28
CA GLU A 2 -21.82 -15.93 1.07
C GLU A 2 -20.85 -14.76 1.31
N PRO A 3 -19.87 -14.52 0.41
CA PRO A 3 -18.94 -13.41 0.58
C PRO A 3 -19.66 -12.06 0.45
N PHE A 4 -19.22 -11.07 1.21
CA PHE A 4 -19.78 -9.72 1.12
C PHE A 4 -18.70 -8.66 1.35
N VAL A 5 -18.95 -7.45 0.86
CA VAL A 5 -18.08 -6.29 1.01
C VAL A 5 -18.77 -5.25 1.88
N LEU A 6 -18.05 -4.69 2.84
CA LEU A 6 -18.51 -3.55 3.63
C LEU A 6 -17.66 -2.32 3.31
N PHE A 7 -18.33 -1.19 3.11
CA PHE A 7 -17.68 0.11 3.18
C PHE A 7 -17.53 0.48 4.65
N THR A 8 -16.29 0.48 5.14
CA THR A 8 -16.01 0.55 6.58
C THR A 8 -15.62 1.94 7.05
N ASP A 9 -14.96 2.74 6.22
CA ASP A 9 -14.51 4.07 6.62
C ASP A 9 -14.11 4.98 5.45
N PHE A 10 -14.06 6.29 5.72
CA PHE A 10 -13.31 7.26 4.93
C PHE A 10 -11.91 7.40 5.56
N GLY A 11 -10.90 6.75 4.96
CA GLY A 11 -9.51 6.92 5.37
C GLY A 11 -8.93 8.26 4.92
N ASP A 12 -7.68 8.54 5.31
CA ASP A 12 -7.03 9.86 5.14
C ASP A 12 -7.15 10.46 3.73
N ASN A 13 -7.15 9.62 2.68
CA ASN A 13 -7.42 10.01 1.28
C ASN A 13 -8.00 8.84 0.47
N ALA A 14 -8.81 7.97 1.09
CA ALA A 14 -9.30 6.75 0.44
C ALA A 14 -10.64 6.27 0.99
N LEU A 15 -11.43 5.59 0.15
CA LEU A 15 -12.57 4.80 0.60
C LEU A 15 -12.08 3.43 1.07
N VAL A 16 -12.36 3.07 2.32
CA VAL A 16 -11.91 1.80 2.90
C VAL A 16 -13.02 0.75 2.78
N PHE A 17 -12.74 -0.32 2.04
CA PHE A 17 -13.63 -1.47 1.90
C PHE A 17 -13.03 -2.72 2.52
N THR A 18 -13.83 -3.50 3.23
CA THR A 18 -13.45 -4.80 3.80
C THR A 18 -14.22 -5.92 3.12
N LEU A 19 -13.51 -6.88 2.54
CA LEU A 19 -14.09 -8.09 1.95
C LEU A 19 -14.08 -9.23 2.98
N TYR A 20 -15.28 -9.73 3.29
CA TYR A 20 -15.48 -10.92 4.11
C TYR A 20 -15.81 -12.11 3.22
N PHE A 21 -15.06 -13.20 3.38
CA PHE A 21 -15.26 -14.44 2.63
C PHE A 21 -14.76 -15.64 3.44
N TRP A 22 -15.21 -16.82 3.03
CA TRP A 22 -14.86 -18.08 3.69
C TRP A 22 -14.18 -19.00 2.68
N VAL A 23 -13.12 -19.66 3.14
CA VAL A 23 -12.38 -20.63 2.35
C VAL A 23 -12.33 -21.94 3.13
N SER A 24 -12.73 -23.04 2.50
CA SER A 24 -12.51 -24.37 3.06
C SER A 24 -11.07 -24.80 2.78
N MET A 25 -10.30 -25.06 3.84
CA MET A 25 -8.85 -25.20 3.72
C MET A 25 -8.32 -26.40 4.49
N THR A 26 -7.58 -27.27 3.79
CA THR A 26 -6.87 -28.41 4.40
C THR A 26 -5.41 -28.11 4.73
N ARG A 27 -4.83 -27.03 4.19
CA ARG A 27 -3.40 -26.65 4.37
C ARG A 27 -3.24 -25.14 4.42
N LEU A 28 -2.45 -24.64 5.38
CA LEU A 28 -2.25 -23.20 5.64
C LEU A 28 -1.66 -22.43 4.45
N LEU A 29 -0.75 -23.02 3.67
CA LEU A 29 -0.12 -22.35 2.52
C LEU A 29 -1.12 -21.95 1.43
N LYS A 30 -2.21 -22.70 1.26
CA LYS A 30 -3.25 -22.37 0.27
C LYS A 30 -3.94 -21.03 0.57
N ARG A 31 -3.86 -20.54 1.81
CA ARG A 31 -4.62 -19.36 2.25
C ARG A 31 -4.08 -18.12 1.59
N ARG A 32 -2.75 -17.96 1.70
CA ARG A 32 -2.03 -16.83 1.13
C ARG A 32 -2.16 -16.77 -0.39
N ILE A 33 -2.19 -17.92 -1.05
CA ILE A 33 -2.38 -18.00 -2.50
C ILE A 33 -3.78 -17.47 -2.88
N ILE A 34 -4.83 -18.00 -2.24
CA ILE A 34 -6.21 -17.58 -2.53
C ILE A 34 -6.42 -16.09 -2.22
N GLU A 35 -5.90 -15.60 -1.10
CA GLU A 35 -5.98 -14.17 -0.78
C GLU A 35 -5.19 -13.31 -1.80
N SER A 36 -4.10 -13.81 -2.36
CA SER A 36 -3.33 -13.12 -3.39
C SER A 36 -4.10 -13.07 -4.72
N ASP A 37 -4.65 -14.20 -5.16
CA ASP A 37 -5.42 -14.32 -6.41
C ASP A 37 -6.64 -13.38 -6.39
N ILE A 38 -7.33 -13.30 -5.24
CA ILE A 38 -8.44 -12.37 -5.04
C ILE A 38 -7.98 -10.91 -5.22
N ARG A 39 -6.84 -10.52 -4.62
CA ARG A 39 -6.32 -9.15 -4.76
C ARG A 39 -5.94 -8.82 -6.20
N TYR A 40 -5.30 -9.75 -6.90
CA TYR A 40 -4.98 -9.56 -8.33
C TYR A 40 -6.24 -9.41 -9.17
N ARG A 41 -7.28 -10.20 -8.92
CA ARG A 41 -8.53 -10.09 -9.67
C ARG A 41 -9.27 -8.78 -9.39
N ILE A 42 -9.27 -8.31 -8.14
CA ILE A 42 -9.85 -7.00 -7.78
C ILE A 42 -9.12 -5.87 -8.52
N ASP A 43 -7.79 -5.90 -8.51
CA ASP A 43 -6.97 -4.89 -9.19
C ASP A 43 -7.21 -4.88 -10.71
N GLU A 44 -7.27 -6.05 -11.36
CA GLU A 44 -7.61 -6.17 -12.78
C GLU A 44 -8.99 -5.57 -13.09
N LEU A 45 -10.01 -5.92 -12.30
CA LEU A 45 -11.37 -5.39 -12.46
C LEU A 45 -11.45 -3.87 -12.25
N PHE A 46 -10.68 -3.32 -11.31
CA PHE A 46 -10.59 -1.88 -11.11
C PHE A 46 -9.96 -1.19 -12.32
N ARG A 47 -8.88 -1.76 -12.89
CA ARG A 47 -8.29 -1.23 -14.13
C ARG A 47 -9.26 -1.28 -15.31
N GLU A 48 -9.98 -2.38 -15.49
CA GLU A 48 -11.01 -2.53 -16.53
C GLU A 48 -12.13 -1.48 -16.37
N ALA A 49 -12.51 -1.18 -15.12
CA ALA A 49 -13.52 -0.17 -14.81
C ALA A 49 -12.98 1.28 -14.80
N GLY A 50 -11.68 1.49 -15.06
CA GLY A 50 -11.06 2.82 -15.00
C GLY A 50 -10.94 3.41 -13.59
N ILE A 51 -11.01 2.57 -12.56
CA ILE A 51 -10.84 2.95 -11.14
C ILE A 51 -9.35 2.90 -10.80
N ALA A 52 -8.75 4.06 -10.54
CA ALA A 52 -7.38 4.15 -10.08
C ALA A 52 -7.29 3.91 -8.56
N ILE A 53 -6.43 2.99 -8.12
CA ILE A 53 -6.11 2.80 -6.71
C ILE A 53 -5.18 3.94 -6.27
N ALA A 54 -5.61 4.72 -5.28
CA ALA A 54 -4.83 5.84 -4.76
C ALA A 54 -3.55 5.32 -4.07
N PHE A 55 -2.41 5.85 -4.49
CA PHE A 55 -1.17 5.75 -3.72
C PHE A 55 -1.14 6.87 -2.66
N PRO A 56 -0.42 6.70 -1.53
CA PRO A 56 -0.24 7.77 -0.57
C PRO A 56 0.29 9.03 -1.27
N GLN A 57 -0.47 10.12 -1.20
CA GLN A 57 -0.01 11.41 -1.70
C GLN A 57 0.89 12.07 -0.65
N LEU A 58 2.08 12.50 -1.08
CA LEU A 58 2.98 13.31 -0.28
C LEU A 58 3.17 14.65 -0.98
N ASP A 59 2.44 15.66 -0.53
CA ASP A 59 2.64 17.03 -1.00
C ASP A 59 3.81 17.67 -0.25
N VAL A 60 4.87 18.01 -0.99
CA VAL A 60 6.03 18.72 -0.46
C VAL A 60 5.92 20.18 -0.86
N HIS A 61 5.57 21.03 0.09
CA HIS A 61 5.57 22.48 -0.11
C HIS A 61 6.97 23.05 0.14
N PHE A 62 7.59 23.60 -0.91
CA PHE A 62 8.84 24.34 -0.79
C PHE A 62 8.56 25.82 -0.57
N ASP A 63 9.09 26.39 0.51
CA ASP A 63 9.08 27.84 0.71
C ASP A 63 10.18 28.49 -0.14
N SER A 64 9.79 29.27 -1.14
CA SER A 64 10.70 29.99 -2.04
C SER A 64 11.37 31.21 -1.40
N ASN A 65 11.01 31.59 -0.17
CA ASN A 65 11.60 32.73 0.52
C ASN A 65 13.01 32.45 1.07
N SER A 66 13.53 31.23 0.93
CA SER A 66 14.91 30.92 1.32
C SER A 66 15.61 30.04 0.28
N PRO A 67 16.92 30.26 0.04
CA PRO A 67 17.68 29.41 -0.86
C PRO A 67 17.76 27.99 -0.31
N LEU A 68 17.41 27.01 -1.15
CA LEU A 68 17.52 25.59 -0.85
C LEU A 68 18.98 25.22 -0.57
N LYS A 69 19.27 24.73 0.64
CA LYS A 69 20.58 24.15 0.97
C LYS A 69 20.63 22.71 0.46
N LEU A 70 21.30 22.51 -0.66
CA LEU A 70 21.58 21.19 -1.22
C LEU A 70 22.86 20.63 -0.59
N GLN A 71 22.80 19.44 0.01
CA GLN A 71 23.97 18.68 0.43
C GLN A 71 24.03 17.37 -0.36
N LEU A 72 25.10 17.20 -1.12
CA LEU A 72 25.37 15.95 -1.82
C LEU A 72 25.99 14.98 -0.82
N LEU A 73 25.24 13.95 -0.41
CA LEU A 73 25.79 12.86 0.39
C LEU A 73 26.49 11.88 -0.55
N ASN A 74 27.81 11.75 -0.41
CA ASN A 74 28.53 10.70 -1.11
C ASN A 74 28.23 9.36 -0.41
N ARG A 75 27.82 8.35 -1.18
CA ARG A 75 27.38 7.05 -0.64
C ARG A 75 28.49 6.29 0.10
N GLU A 76 29.73 6.75 0.01
CA GLU A 76 30.90 6.17 0.69
C GLU A 76 31.08 6.65 2.14
N ASP A 77 30.38 7.72 2.57
CA ASP A 77 30.46 8.25 3.94
C ASP A 77 29.57 7.49 4.96
N THR A 78 28.75 6.54 4.51
CA THR A 78 27.95 5.65 5.40
C THR A 78 28.72 4.45 5.96
N GLY A 79 30.06 4.49 5.92
CA GLY A 79 30.94 3.45 6.47
C GLY A 79 31.03 3.40 8.01
N HIS A 80 30.08 3.97 8.76
CA HIS A 80 30.06 3.90 10.22
C HIS A 80 28.87 3.08 10.71
N SER A 81 29.22 1.93 11.27
CA SER A 81 28.42 0.96 12.02
C SER A 81 27.19 1.55 12.71
N PHE A 82 26.00 1.09 12.31
CA PHE A 82 24.83 1.10 13.20
C PHE A 82 25.14 0.27 14.45
N PRO A 83 25.05 0.81 15.68
CA PRO A 83 25.12 0.00 16.87
C PRO A 83 23.83 -0.83 16.94
N ARG A 84 23.97 -2.16 16.90
CA ARG A 84 22.88 -3.05 17.30
C ARG A 84 22.65 -2.86 18.81
N LYS A 85 21.46 -2.43 19.19
CA LYS A 85 20.85 -2.81 20.47
C LYS A 85 19.82 -3.89 20.19
#